data_AF-A0A842JVU5-F1
#
_entry.id   AF-A0A842JVU5-F1
#
_cell.length_a   1.000
_cell.length_b   1.000
_cell.length_c   1.000
_cell.angle_alpha   90.00
_cell.angle_beta   90.00
_cell.angle_gamma   90.00
#
_symmetry.space_group_name_H-M   'P 1'
#
loop_
_entity.id
_entity.type
_entity.pdbx_description
1 polymer ?
#
loop_
_entity_poly.entity_id
_entity_poly.type
_entity_poly.pdbx_seq_one_letter_code
_entity_poly.pdbx_strand_id
1 'polypeptide(L)'
;MIVQRKSGLRRGARIAGLGAAAAAILGLMSTGAASADTFIPLPDGSKTGPNVTLTRTAESALSSPSLAANGAGRVAWVSGTVTADVNGLEDVTDVPDANNTTNNAGTYNGTNASTTHGVSRVSTGYIVGCQVDITGLSANPSFSLGLDSLSASAGLTVPLASGEVKYVPIAAKDIKKDGVYALQYQDSELQVQKCGGFAQARSYSVVEIVGNDYSKTVLYGAPFSIG
;
A
#
# COMPACT_ATOMS: atom_id res chain seq x y z
N MET A 1 65.20 -68.72 -40.07
CA MET A 1 65.70 -67.63 -40.93
C MET A 1 65.92 -66.40 -40.06
N ILE A 2 67.08 -65.77 -40.23
CA ILE A 2 67.70 -64.71 -39.42
C ILE A 2 66.89 -63.40 -39.48
N VAL A 3 66.81 -62.62 -38.37
CA VAL A 3 67.22 -61.20 -38.26
C VAL A 3 67.13 -60.73 -36.80
N GLN A 4 68.28 -60.26 -36.29
CA GLN A 4 68.49 -59.43 -35.10
C GLN A 4 68.05 -57.98 -35.35
N ARG A 5 67.58 -57.25 -34.31
CA ARG A 5 68.01 -55.85 -34.08
C ARG A 5 67.72 -55.32 -32.66
N LYS A 6 68.78 -54.67 -32.16
CA LYS A 6 69.06 -53.95 -30.91
C LYS A 6 68.15 -52.74 -30.59
N SER A 7 67.99 -52.53 -29.26
CA SER A 7 68.15 -51.27 -28.49
C SER A 7 67.46 -49.97 -28.94
N GLY A 8 66.74 -49.34 -28.01
CA GLY A 8 66.43 -47.91 -28.07
C GLY A 8 65.90 -47.34 -26.75
N LEU A 9 66.80 -47.00 -25.82
CA LEU A 9 66.52 -46.09 -24.71
C LEU A 9 66.26 -44.67 -25.27
N ARG A 10 65.07 -44.10 -25.03
CA ARG A 10 64.80 -42.65 -25.13
C ARG A 10 63.87 -42.29 -23.97
N ARG A 11 64.40 -41.73 -22.88
CA ARG A 11 64.47 -40.27 -22.59
C ARG A 11 63.14 -39.56 -22.83
N GLY A 12 62.62 -38.92 -21.79
CA GLY A 12 61.73 -37.77 -21.97
C GLY A 12 60.73 -37.59 -20.86
N ALA A 13 61.16 -36.91 -19.80
CA ALA A 13 60.31 -36.30 -18.79
C ALA A 13 59.15 -35.52 -19.40
N ARG A 14 57.95 -35.64 -18.83
CA ARG A 14 56.99 -34.53 -18.64
C ARG A 14 56.14 -34.79 -17.39
N ILE A 15 56.66 -34.37 -16.24
CA ILE A 15 55.83 -33.89 -15.14
C ILE A 15 55.24 -32.56 -15.63
N ALA A 16 53.97 -32.54 -15.98
CA ALA A 16 53.22 -31.32 -16.22
C ALA A 16 51.72 -31.59 -16.12
N GLY A 17 51.08 -30.91 -15.17
CA GLY A 17 49.67 -30.56 -15.24
C GLY A 17 48.71 -31.53 -14.59
N LEU A 18 48.21 -31.16 -13.41
CA LEU A 18 46.79 -30.82 -13.22
C LEU A 18 46.59 -30.40 -11.76
N GLY A 19 46.84 -29.11 -11.51
CA GLY A 19 46.18 -28.42 -10.42
C GLY A 19 44.75 -28.06 -10.84
N ALA A 20 43.89 -27.90 -9.82
CA ALA A 20 42.54 -27.35 -9.85
C ALA A 20 41.42 -28.22 -10.44
N ALA A 21 40.72 -28.92 -9.55
CA ALA A 21 39.30 -29.24 -9.73
C ALA A 21 38.55 -29.01 -8.41
N ALA A 22 38.44 -27.74 -8.00
CA ALA A 22 37.43 -27.28 -7.06
C ALA A 22 36.40 -26.46 -7.85
N ALA A 23 35.64 -27.14 -8.72
CA ALA A 23 34.47 -26.54 -9.35
C ALA A 23 33.28 -26.76 -8.41
N ALA A 24 33.07 -25.80 -7.51
CA ALA A 24 31.84 -25.71 -6.74
C ALA A 24 30.67 -25.54 -7.70
N ILE A 25 29.84 -26.58 -7.82
CA ILE A 25 28.52 -26.48 -8.46
C ILE A 25 27.60 -25.78 -7.44
N LEU A 26 27.73 -24.46 -7.34
CA LEU A 26 26.70 -23.59 -6.76
C LEU A 26 25.85 -23.07 -7.92
N GLY A 27 25.15 -23.99 -8.57
CA GLY A 27 24.27 -23.73 -9.69
C GLY A 27 22.92 -23.18 -9.21
N LEU A 28 22.69 -21.91 -9.50
CA LEU A 28 21.39 -21.30 -9.82
C LEU A 28 20.22 -21.63 -8.85
N MET A 29 20.33 -21.19 -7.60
CA MET A 29 19.13 -20.67 -6.95
C MET A 29 18.87 -19.32 -7.60
N SER A 30 18.04 -19.30 -8.64
CA SER A 30 17.48 -18.06 -9.15
C SER A 30 16.78 -17.40 -7.96
N THR A 31 17.35 -16.34 -7.40
CA THR A 31 16.64 -15.44 -6.51
C THR A 31 15.59 -14.74 -7.37
N GLY A 32 14.50 -15.45 -7.69
CA GLY A 32 13.29 -14.79 -8.17
C GLY A 32 13.01 -13.68 -7.19
N ALA A 33 12.82 -12.45 -7.69
CA ALA A 33 12.64 -11.27 -6.86
C ALA A 33 11.63 -11.60 -5.74
N ALA A 34 12.13 -11.76 -4.51
CA ALA A 34 11.26 -11.99 -3.38
C ALA A 34 10.51 -10.67 -3.21
N SER A 35 9.22 -10.69 -3.55
CA SER A 35 8.31 -9.57 -3.28
C SER A 35 8.10 -9.54 -1.77
N ALA A 36 9.09 -9.01 -1.06
CA ALA A 36 9.08 -8.88 0.38
C ALA A 36 8.30 -7.64 0.77
N ASP A 37 7.70 -7.68 1.96
CA ASP A 37 7.01 -6.53 2.50
C ASP A 37 7.99 -5.35 2.67
N THR A 38 7.58 -4.15 2.26
CA THR A 38 8.37 -2.93 2.43
C THR A 38 7.80 -2.13 3.58
N PHE A 39 8.55 -2.03 4.66
CA PHE A 39 8.21 -1.18 5.80
C PHE A 39 8.56 0.28 5.53
N ILE A 40 7.59 1.17 5.80
CA ILE A 40 7.67 2.60 5.55
C ILE A 40 7.31 3.31 6.86
N PRO A 41 8.30 3.83 7.60
CA PRO A 41 8.03 4.69 8.75
C PRO A 41 7.51 6.04 8.26
N LEU A 42 6.44 6.54 8.86
CA LEU A 42 5.85 7.83 8.49
C LEU A 42 6.05 8.85 9.62
N PRO A 43 6.34 10.11 9.27
CA PRO A 43 6.56 11.14 10.26
C PRO A 43 5.26 11.50 10.99
N ASP A 44 5.41 11.80 12.27
CA ASP A 44 4.34 12.33 13.10
C ASP A 44 3.87 13.71 12.58
N GLY A 45 2.63 14.06 12.90
CA GLY A 45 2.03 15.33 12.52
C GLY A 45 1.14 15.90 13.61
N SER A 46 1.04 17.22 13.66
CA SER A 46 0.13 17.92 14.57
C SER A 46 -0.51 19.12 13.86
N LYS A 47 -1.76 19.40 14.18
CA LYS A 47 -2.48 20.58 13.73
C LYS A 47 -3.45 21.05 14.80
N THR A 48 -3.31 22.29 15.20
CA THR A 48 -4.28 22.98 16.05
C THR A 48 -5.29 23.70 15.18
N GLY A 49 -6.57 23.52 15.50
CA GLY A 49 -7.68 24.28 14.96
C GLY A 49 -8.48 24.92 16.10
N PRO A 50 -9.65 25.50 15.80
CA PRO A 50 -10.55 25.99 16.84
C PRO A 50 -10.93 24.86 17.79
N ASN A 51 -10.66 25.04 19.08
CA ASN A 51 -11.11 24.12 20.14
C ASN A 51 -10.57 22.69 20.04
N VAL A 52 -9.58 22.43 19.18
CA VAL A 52 -8.97 21.11 19.03
C VAL A 52 -7.49 21.17 18.66
N THR A 53 -6.70 20.31 19.30
CA THR A 53 -5.37 19.92 18.82
C THR A 53 -5.40 18.48 18.35
N LEU A 54 -5.20 18.29 17.04
CA LEU A 54 -5.17 16.98 16.41
C LEU A 54 -3.72 16.55 16.19
N THR A 55 -3.36 15.38 16.68
CA THR A 55 -2.03 14.78 16.52
C THR A 55 -2.14 13.40 15.90
N ARG A 56 -1.16 13.03 15.08
CA ARG A 56 -0.97 11.68 14.56
C ARG A 56 0.45 11.24 14.87
N THR A 57 0.58 10.09 15.49
CA THR A 57 1.86 9.56 15.98
C THR A 57 2.01 8.07 15.67
N ALA A 58 3.26 7.62 15.62
CA ALA A 58 3.61 6.22 15.40
C ALA A 58 2.98 5.64 14.13
N GLU A 59 2.85 6.46 13.09
CA GLU A 59 2.29 6.04 11.83
C GLU A 59 3.32 5.21 11.05
N SER A 60 2.89 4.08 10.53
CA SER A 60 3.70 3.25 9.64
C SER A 60 2.83 2.54 8.62
N ALA A 61 3.45 2.20 7.50
CA ALA A 61 2.85 1.38 6.47
C ALA A 61 3.78 0.21 6.13
N LEU A 62 3.19 -0.96 5.89
CA LEU A 62 3.86 -2.14 5.40
C LEU A 62 3.25 -2.48 4.04
N SER A 63 3.93 -2.11 2.96
CA SER A 63 3.48 -2.46 1.61
C SER A 63 3.74 -3.94 1.37
N SER A 64 2.69 -4.68 1.03
CA SER A 64 2.72 -6.13 0.87
C SER A 64 2.28 -6.55 -0.53
N PRO A 65 2.73 -7.70 -1.03
CA PRO A 65 2.16 -8.30 -2.23
C PRO A 65 0.65 -8.51 -2.07
N SER A 66 -0.10 -8.31 -3.15
CA SER A 66 -1.55 -8.52 -3.14
C SER A 66 -1.90 -9.99 -2.86
N LEU A 67 -2.74 -10.23 -1.85
CA LEU A 67 -3.30 -11.56 -1.53
C LEU A 67 -4.07 -12.17 -2.70
N ALA A 68 -4.69 -11.34 -3.55
CA ALA A 68 -5.40 -11.80 -4.74
C ALA A 68 -4.45 -12.28 -5.85
N ALA A 69 -3.15 -11.99 -5.75
CA ALA A 69 -2.09 -12.41 -6.68
C ALA A 69 -2.39 -12.18 -8.18
N ASN A 70 -3.21 -11.19 -8.50
CA ASN A 70 -3.72 -10.91 -9.85
C ASN A 70 -2.87 -9.91 -10.65
N GLY A 71 -1.65 -9.59 -10.18
CA GLY A 71 -0.71 -8.64 -10.82
C GLY A 71 -1.12 -7.16 -10.81
N ALA A 72 -2.41 -6.87 -10.61
CA ALA A 72 -2.97 -5.51 -10.58
C ALA A 72 -3.46 -5.10 -9.18
N GLY A 73 -3.26 -5.94 -8.16
CA GLY A 73 -3.56 -5.58 -6.78
C GLY A 73 -2.39 -4.85 -6.13
N ARG A 74 -2.71 -3.90 -5.25
CA ARG A 74 -1.78 -3.24 -4.33
C ARG A 74 -2.33 -3.35 -2.92
N VAL A 75 -1.48 -3.76 -1.99
CA VAL A 75 -1.85 -3.94 -0.59
C VAL A 75 -0.84 -3.20 0.29
N ALA A 76 -1.34 -2.53 1.32
CA ALA A 76 -0.53 -2.04 2.41
C ALA A 76 -1.25 -2.22 3.74
N TRP A 77 -0.52 -2.60 4.77
CA TRP A 77 -1.01 -2.65 6.14
C TRP A 77 -0.59 -1.38 6.86
N VAL A 78 -1.53 -0.67 7.45
CA VAL A 78 -1.26 0.61 8.10
C VAL A 78 -1.56 0.57 9.59
N SER A 79 -0.71 1.24 10.34
CA SER A 79 -0.78 1.34 11.79
C SER A 79 -0.52 2.78 12.22
N GLY A 80 -1.16 3.22 13.30
CA GLY A 80 -0.99 4.57 13.79
C GLY A 80 -1.92 4.92 14.95
N THR A 81 -1.60 6.01 15.61
CA THR A 81 -2.42 6.59 16.67
C THR A 81 -2.77 8.03 16.34
N VAL A 82 -4.07 8.34 16.34
CA VAL A 82 -4.58 9.70 16.18
C VAL A 82 -5.18 10.15 17.50
N THR A 83 -4.72 11.29 18.01
CA THR A 83 -5.24 11.87 19.25
C THR A 83 -5.83 13.25 18.98
N ALA A 84 -7.08 13.44 19.37
CA ALA A 84 -7.75 14.74 19.37
C ALA A 84 -7.92 15.21 20.82
N ASP A 85 -7.25 16.30 21.17
CA ASP A 85 -7.43 17.03 22.42
C ASP A 85 -8.44 18.15 22.18
N VAL A 86 -9.64 18.01 22.72
CA VAL A 86 -10.78 18.87 22.43
C VAL A 86 -11.20 19.63 23.69
N ASN A 87 -11.36 20.95 23.56
CA ASN A 87 -11.63 21.85 24.66
C ASN A 87 -12.67 22.92 24.25
N GLY A 88 -13.55 23.32 25.16
CA GLY A 88 -14.54 24.37 24.89
C GLY A 88 -15.73 23.89 24.07
N LEU A 89 -16.13 22.63 24.25
CA LEU A 89 -17.42 22.12 23.77
C LEU A 89 -18.53 22.38 24.77
N GLU A 90 -19.71 22.67 24.24
CA GLU A 90 -20.94 22.51 25.01
C GLU A 90 -21.26 21.02 25.13
N ASP A 91 -21.48 20.55 26.36
CA ASP A 91 -21.76 19.14 26.63
C ASP A 91 -23.05 18.71 25.93
N VAL A 92 -22.94 17.70 25.07
CA VAL A 92 -24.09 17.08 24.42
C VAL A 92 -24.45 15.81 25.20
N THR A 93 -25.47 15.91 26.05
CA THR A 93 -25.94 14.81 26.91
C THR A 93 -26.64 13.70 26.13
N ASP A 94 -27.24 14.05 24.99
CA ASP A 94 -27.98 13.14 24.12
C ASP A 94 -27.46 13.31 22.70
N VAL A 95 -26.84 12.27 22.14
CA VAL A 95 -26.63 12.19 20.70
C VAL A 95 -28.04 12.13 20.13
N PRO A 96 -28.53 13.12 19.37
CA PRO A 96 -29.79 12.94 18.66
C PRO A 96 -29.60 11.66 17.86
N ASP A 97 -30.52 10.70 17.98
CA ASP A 97 -30.53 9.49 17.15
C ASP A 97 -30.63 9.95 15.69
N ALA A 98 -29.50 10.31 15.11
CA ALA A 98 -29.34 10.61 13.72
C ALA A 98 -29.48 9.27 13.05
N ASN A 99 -30.74 8.93 12.72
CA ASN A 99 -31.16 7.80 11.92
C ASN A 99 -30.24 6.60 12.10
N ASN A 100 -30.57 5.70 13.04
CA ASN A 100 -29.98 4.38 13.22
C ASN A 100 -29.55 3.78 11.87
N THR A 101 -28.33 4.10 11.47
CA THR A 101 -27.64 3.45 10.40
C THR A 101 -26.52 2.76 11.15
N THR A 102 -26.75 1.49 11.42
CA THR A 102 -25.77 0.46 11.76
C THR A 102 -24.62 0.35 10.73
N ASN A 103 -24.31 1.42 10.00
CA ASN A 103 -23.30 1.46 8.97
C ASN A 103 -22.02 2.08 9.55
N ASN A 104 -21.45 1.35 10.50
CA ASN A 104 -20.03 1.46 10.84
C ASN A 104 -19.11 1.04 9.65
N ALA A 105 -19.65 0.91 8.43
CA ALA A 105 -18.94 0.46 7.23
C ALA A 105 -19.47 1.03 5.88
N GLY A 106 -20.43 1.99 5.85
CA GLY A 106 -21.24 2.21 4.64
C GLY A 106 -21.20 3.56 3.92
N THR A 107 -20.93 4.69 4.57
CA THR A 107 -21.14 6.03 3.97
C THR A 107 -19.97 6.97 4.19
N TYR A 108 -18.76 6.52 3.88
CA TYR A 108 -17.54 7.33 3.96
C TYR A 108 -16.90 7.60 2.59
N ASN A 109 -17.46 7.02 1.53
CA ASN A 109 -16.94 7.20 0.18
C ASN A 109 -17.48 8.52 -0.40
N GLY A 110 -16.64 9.56 -0.44
CA GLY A 110 -16.92 10.84 -1.10
C GLY A 110 -17.16 12.05 -0.20
N THR A 111 -17.19 11.91 1.14
CA THR A 111 -17.44 13.02 2.08
C THR A 111 -16.20 13.48 2.86
N ASN A 112 -14.98 13.00 2.55
CA ASN A 112 -13.75 13.28 3.32
C ASN A 112 -13.91 12.96 4.82
N ALA A 113 -14.60 11.87 5.16
CA ALA A 113 -15.00 11.49 6.53
C ALA A 113 -15.70 12.61 7.33
N SER A 114 -16.43 13.48 6.62
CA SER A 114 -17.32 14.49 7.18
C SER A 114 -18.67 13.89 7.49
N THR A 115 -19.26 14.33 8.60
CA THR A 115 -20.61 13.94 8.95
C THR A 115 -21.40 15.10 9.53
N THR A 116 -22.58 15.37 8.97
CA THR A 116 -23.56 16.35 9.52
C THR A 116 -24.38 15.77 10.67
N HIS A 117 -23.78 14.95 11.53
CA HIS A 117 -24.43 14.52 12.76
C HIS A 117 -24.38 15.69 13.74
N GLY A 118 -25.42 15.91 14.55
CA GLY A 118 -25.47 16.99 15.54
C GLY A 118 -24.49 16.87 16.71
N VAL A 119 -23.43 16.08 16.55
CA VAL A 119 -22.37 15.81 17.53
C VAL A 119 -21.01 15.94 16.87
N SER A 120 -20.05 16.49 17.63
CA SER A 120 -18.65 16.58 17.22
C SER A 120 -18.06 15.19 16.99
N ARG A 121 -17.13 15.03 16.05
CA ARG A 121 -16.54 13.73 15.70
C ARG A 121 -15.09 13.82 15.26
N VAL A 122 -14.28 12.85 15.67
CA VAL A 122 -12.94 12.60 15.13
C VAL A 122 -12.98 11.37 14.23
N SER A 123 -12.36 11.45 13.06
CA SER A 123 -12.24 10.36 12.10
C SER A 123 -10.85 10.32 11.48
N THR A 124 -10.41 9.12 11.08
CA THR A 124 -9.12 8.91 10.41
C THR A 124 -9.25 7.88 9.32
N GLY A 125 -8.45 8.04 8.27
CA GLY A 125 -8.43 7.16 7.13
C GLY A 125 -7.28 7.44 6.19
N TYR A 126 -7.32 6.80 5.02
CA TYR A 126 -6.34 6.95 3.96
C TYR A 126 -7.01 7.33 2.65
N ILE A 127 -6.40 8.29 1.97
CA ILE A 127 -6.67 8.59 0.57
C ILE A 127 -5.74 7.70 -0.23
N VAL A 128 -6.29 6.84 -1.07
CA VAL A 128 -5.51 5.95 -1.93
C VAL A 128 -5.77 6.30 -3.38
N GLY A 129 -4.71 6.67 -4.09
CA GLY A 129 -4.72 6.97 -5.51
C GLY A 129 -4.05 5.86 -6.30
N CYS A 130 -4.67 5.49 -7.42
CA CYS A 130 -4.04 4.66 -8.44
C CYS A 130 -3.78 5.48 -9.70
N GLN A 131 -2.63 5.28 -10.35
CA GLN A 131 -2.30 5.99 -11.60
C GLN A 131 -3.21 5.61 -12.76
N VAL A 132 -3.44 4.31 -13.00
CA VAL A 132 -4.33 3.84 -14.06
C VAL A 132 -5.24 2.73 -13.56
N ASP A 133 -6.55 2.89 -13.77
CA ASP A 133 -7.51 1.84 -13.49
C ASP A 133 -7.66 0.93 -14.72
N ILE A 134 -7.35 -0.35 -14.55
CA ILE A 134 -7.38 -1.37 -15.60
C ILE A 134 -8.69 -2.20 -15.53
N THR A 135 -9.75 -1.67 -14.93
CA THR A 135 -11.07 -2.33 -14.85
C THR A 135 -11.60 -2.88 -16.17
N GLY A 136 -11.19 -2.34 -17.32
CA GLY A 136 -11.60 -2.81 -18.65
C GLY A 136 -10.68 -3.83 -19.34
N LEU A 137 -9.61 -4.31 -18.71
CA LEU A 137 -8.80 -5.43 -19.24
C LEU A 137 -9.33 -6.76 -18.70
N SER A 138 -10.54 -7.13 -19.09
CA SER A 138 -11.01 -8.51 -18.90
C SER A 138 -10.38 -9.39 -19.98
N ALA A 139 -9.76 -10.50 -19.58
CA ALA A 139 -9.26 -11.50 -20.50
C ALA A 139 -10.43 -12.11 -21.29
N ASN A 140 -10.67 -11.65 -22.51
CA ASN A 140 -11.46 -12.40 -23.47
C ASN A 140 -10.63 -13.65 -23.83
N PRO A 141 -11.10 -14.88 -23.58
CA PRO A 141 -10.35 -16.11 -23.87
C PRO A 141 -10.18 -16.38 -25.38
N SER A 142 -10.61 -15.46 -26.24
CA SER A 142 -10.48 -15.50 -27.70
C SER A 142 -9.21 -14.85 -28.25
N PHE A 143 -8.35 -14.26 -27.40
CA PHE A 143 -7.09 -13.68 -27.86
C PHE A 143 -5.93 -14.67 -27.67
N SER A 144 -5.74 -15.55 -28.66
CA SER A 144 -4.45 -16.23 -28.80
C SER A 144 -3.39 -15.18 -29.15
N LEU A 145 -2.49 -14.90 -28.21
CA LEU A 145 -1.31 -14.08 -28.46
C LEU A 145 -0.35 -14.85 -29.37
N GLY A 146 -0.58 -14.75 -30.68
CA GLY A 146 0.43 -15.04 -31.69
C GLY A 146 1.45 -13.90 -31.69
N LEU A 147 2.70 -14.21 -31.31
CA LEU A 147 3.83 -13.28 -31.28
C LEU A 147 4.35 -12.89 -32.68
N ASP A 148 3.65 -13.28 -33.75
CA ASP A 148 4.12 -13.17 -35.15
C ASP A 148 3.64 -11.92 -35.90
N SER A 149 3.00 -10.94 -35.24
CA SER A 149 2.60 -9.69 -35.90
C SER A 149 2.83 -8.43 -35.05
N LEU A 150 3.97 -8.36 -34.36
CA LEU A 150 4.42 -7.16 -33.63
C LEU A 150 4.92 -6.02 -34.56
N SER A 151 4.45 -5.92 -35.81
CA SER A 151 5.02 -5.00 -36.80
C SER A 151 4.04 -4.07 -37.51
N ALA A 152 2.84 -3.84 -36.99
CA ALA A 152 1.99 -2.76 -37.50
C ALA A 152 1.11 -2.19 -36.39
N SER A 153 1.39 -0.94 -36.03
CA SER A 153 0.61 0.06 -35.30
C SER A 153 -0.93 -0.14 -35.25
N ALA A 154 -1.42 -1.17 -34.58
CA ALA A 154 -2.78 -1.28 -34.10
C ALA A 154 -2.73 -1.01 -32.60
N GLY A 155 -2.98 0.25 -32.23
CA GLY A 155 -3.00 0.66 -30.83
C GLY A 155 -3.92 -0.25 -30.05
N LEU A 156 -3.35 -1.06 -29.16
CA LEU A 156 -4.07 -1.71 -28.10
C LEU A 156 -4.58 -0.56 -27.20
N THR A 157 -5.76 -0.04 -27.50
CA THR A 157 -6.48 0.85 -26.60
C THR A 157 -6.93 0.01 -25.42
N VAL A 158 -6.00 -0.21 -24.49
CA VAL A 158 -6.33 -0.65 -23.14
C VAL A 158 -7.19 0.45 -22.55
N PRO A 159 -8.47 0.20 -22.21
CA PRO A 159 -9.29 1.18 -21.51
C PRO A 159 -8.70 1.36 -20.11
N LEU A 160 -7.71 2.23 -20.00
CA LEU A 160 -7.20 2.75 -18.75
C LEU A 160 -8.17 3.86 -18.35
N ALA A 161 -9.03 3.61 -17.36
CA ALA A 161 -9.76 4.70 -16.74
C ALA A 161 -8.74 5.62 -16.03
N SER A 162 -8.98 6.92 -16.13
CA SER A 162 -8.19 7.96 -15.45
C SER A 162 -8.07 7.64 -13.96
N GLY A 163 -6.88 7.86 -13.38
CA GLY A 163 -6.58 7.54 -11.99
C GLY A 163 -7.70 7.92 -11.02
N GLU A 164 -8.16 6.94 -10.26
CA GLU A 164 -9.20 7.09 -9.24
C GLU A 164 -8.55 7.34 -7.87
N VAL A 165 -9.20 8.18 -7.07
CA VAL A 165 -8.85 8.43 -5.67
C VAL A 165 -9.97 7.91 -4.78
N LYS A 166 -9.65 6.93 -3.92
CA LYS A 166 -10.59 6.32 -2.99
C LYS A 166 -10.28 6.75 -1.55
N TYR A 167 -11.33 7.09 -0.81
CA TYR A 167 -11.24 7.32 0.63
C TYR A 167 -11.52 6.03 1.39
N VAL A 168 -10.54 5.56 2.14
CA VAL A 168 -10.63 4.37 2.98
C VAL A 168 -10.70 4.83 4.45
N PRO A 169 -11.91 4.87 5.05
CA PRO A 169 -12.04 5.16 6.47
C PRO A 169 -11.45 4.01 7.30
N ILE A 170 -10.78 4.32 8.40
CA ILE A 170 -10.20 3.32 9.31
C ILE A 170 -10.95 3.31 10.63
N ALA A 171 -11.09 4.47 11.26
CA ALA A 171 -11.74 4.59 12.55
C ALA A 171 -12.40 5.95 12.70
N ALA A 172 -13.43 6.01 13.54
CA ALA A 172 -14.05 7.27 13.93
C ALA A 172 -14.70 7.14 15.32
N LYS A 173 -14.82 8.27 16.02
CA LYS A 173 -15.40 8.35 17.36
C LYS A 173 -16.09 9.69 17.56
N ASP A 174 -17.28 9.64 18.14
CA ASP A 174 -18.02 10.84 18.50
C ASP A 174 -17.46 11.46 19.79
N ILE A 175 -17.43 12.79 19.81
CA ILE A 175 -16.95 13.64 20.88
C ILE A 175 -18.18 14.28 21.52
N LYS A 176 -18.50 13.84 22.74
CA LYS A 176 -19.71 14.29 23.48
C LYS A 176 -19.43 15.42 24.47
N LYS A 177 -18.17 15.54 24.88
CA LYS A 177 -17.68 16.47 25.89
C LYS A 177 -16.20 16.73 25.67
N ASP A 178 -15.68 17.73 26.37
CA ASP A 178 -14.26 18.02 26.41
C ASP A 178 -13.43 16.81 26.89
N GLY A 179 -12.24 16.68 26.32
CA GLY A 179 -11.28 15.66 26.69
C GLY A 179 -10.44 15.17 25.52
N VAL A 180 -9.63 14.16 25.84
CA VAL A 180 -8.68 13.56 24.91
C VAL A 180 -9.25 12.27 24.34
N TYR A 181 -9.33 12.20 23.02
CA TYR A 181 -9.86 11.07 22.27
C TYR A 181 -8.75 10.46 21.41
N ALA A 182 -8.44 9.18 21.64
CA ALA A 182 -7.47 8.43 20.85
C ALA A 182 -8.17 7.40 19.95
N LEU A 183 -7.78 7.39 18.68
CA LEU A 183 -8.08 6.34 17.70
C LEU A 183 -6.78 5.61 17.42
N GLN A 184 -6.70 4.34 17.83
CA GLN A 184 -5.56 3.47 17.55
C GLN A 184 -6.00 2.41 16.56
N TYR A 185 -5.18 2.20 15.54
CA TYR A 185 -5.35 1.13 14.58
C TYR A 185 -4.00 0.47 14.34
N GLN A 186 -4.03 -0.85 14.16
CA GLN A 186 -2.86 -1.69 13.94
C GLN A 186 -3.20 -2.64 12.80
N ASP A 187 -2.28 -2.78 11.84
CA ASP A 187 -2.35 -3.69 10.71
C ASP A 187 -3.72 -3.63 10.01
N SER A 188 -4.19 -2.41 9.73
CA SER A 188 -5.41 -2.22 8.96
C SER A 188 -5.11 -2.33 7.47
N GLU A 189 -5.86 -3.14 6.74
CA GLU A 189 -5.60 -3.40 5.32
C GLU A 189 -6.09 -2.24 4.43
N LEU A 190 -5.19 -1.72 3.61
CA LEU A 190 -5.49 -0.90 2.44
C LEU A 190 -5.33 -1.76 1.20
N GLN A 191 -6.43 -2.02 0.51
CA GLN A 191 -6.43 -2.82 -0.71
C GLN A 191 -7.02 -2.05 -1.88
N VAL A 192 -6.25 -1.97 -2.96
CA VAL A 192 -6.71 -1.48 -4.26
C VAL A 192 -6.54 -2.57 -5.28
N GLN A 193 -7.64 -2.92 -5.95
CA GLN A 193 -7.63 -3.89 -7.04
C GLN A 193 -7.60 -3.15 -8.37
N LYS A 194 -7.06 -3.82 -9.39
CA LYS A 194 -7.05 -3.34 -10.79
C LYS A 194 -6.26 -2.04 -10.98
N CYS A 195 -5.28 -1.80 -10.13
CA CYS A 195 -4.36 -0.69 -10.25
C CYS A 195 -3.17 -1.05 -11.15
N GLY A 196 -3.07 -0.39 -12.29
CA GLY A 196 -1.88 -0.40 -13.13
C GLY A 196 -0.91 0.71 -12.74
N GLY A 197 0.39 0.42 -12.87
CA GLY A 197 1.43 1.40 -12.57
C GLY A 197 1.55 1.70 -11.08
N PHE A 198 1.81 2.97 -10.76
CA PHE A 198 2.09 3.44 -9.40
C PHE A 198 0.82 3.71 -8.61
N ALA A 199 0.82 3.29 -7.35
CA ALA A 199 -0.20 3.57 -6.37
C ALA A 199 0.40 4.28 -5.15
N GLN A 200 -0.33 5.27 -4.65
CA GLN A 200 0.08 6.09 -3.52
C GLN A 200 -1.04 6.21 -2.51
N ALA A 201 -0.70 6.14 -1.23
CA ALA A 201 -1.61 6.41 -0.14
C ALA A 201 -1.15 7.60 0.69
N ARG A 202 -2.09 8.29 1.33
CA ARG A 202 -1.84 9.35 2.30
C ARG A 202 -2.89 9.31 3.40
N SER A 203 -2.46 9.34 4.66
CA SER A 203 -3.40 9.46 5.76
C SER A 203 -4.04 10.84 5.82
N TYR A 204 -5.31 10.85 6.24
CA TYR A 204 -6.05 12.02 6.59
C TYR A 204 -6.75 11.77 7.93
N SER A 205 -6.77 12.78 8.79
CA SER A 205 -7.52 12.77 10.04
C SER A 205 -8.33 14.04 10.12
N VAL A 206 -9.59 13.92 10.49
CA VAL A 206 -10.55 15.02 10.51
C VAL A 206 -11.15 15.09 11.90
N VAL A 207 -11.18 16.29 12.46
CA VAL A 207 -12.04 16.60 13.59
C VAL A 207 -13.06 17.63 13.14
N GLU A 208 -14.31 17.32 13.37
CA GLU A 208 -15.44 18.21 13.17
C GLU A 208 -16.01 18.56 14.53
N ILE A 209 -15.99 19.84 14.85
CA ILE A 209 -16.59 20.39 16.06
C ILE A 209 -17.91 21.04 15.66
N VAL A 210 -18.99 20.53 16.24
CA VAL A 210 -20.36 20.98 16.05
C VAL A 210 -20.81 21.70 17.32
N GLY A 211 -21.25 22.96 17.16
CA GLY A 211 -21.74 23.84 18.23
C GLY A 211 -22.35 25.09 17.60
N ASN A 212 -22.32 26.23 18.31
CA ASN A 212 -22.75 27.52 17.74
C ASN A 212 -21.98 27.88 16.46
N ASP A 213 -20.70 27.48 16.39
CA ASP A 213 -19.87 27.57 15.21
C ASP A 213 -19.44 26.17 14.76
N TYR A 214 -19.58 25.88 13.46
CA TYR A 214 -19.05 24.67 12.86
C TYR A 214 -17.58 24.87 12.51
N SER A 215 -16.69 24.01 13.00
CA SER A 215 -15.29 24.01 12.60
C SER A 215 -14.82 22.64 12.17
N LYS A 216 -13.99 22.61 11.12
CA LYS A 216 -13.41 21.41 10.56
C LYS A 216 -11.89 21.53 10.48
N THR A 217 -11.21 20.66 11.21
CA THR A 217 -9.75 20.60 11.25
C THR A 217 -9.28 19.32 10.60
N VAL A 218 -8.52 19.44 9.50
CA VAL A 218 -7.97 18.28 8.77
C VAL A 218 -6.45 18.25 8.88
N LEU A 219 -5.90 17.15 9.37
CA LEU A 219 -4.47 16.82 9.39
C LEU A 219 -4.15 15.79 8.31
N TYR A 220 -3.22 16.12 7.42
CA TYR A 220 -2.72 15.20 6.39
C TYR A 220 -1.35 14.63 6.76
N GLY A 221 -1.04 13.44 6.26
CA GLY A 221 0.27 12.82 6.38
C GLY A 221 1.18 12.96 5.17
N ALA A 222 2.42 12.52 5.35
CA ALA A 222 3.32 12.31 4.24
C ALA A 222 2.73 11.21 3.34
N PRO A 223 2.73 11.40 2.01
CA PRO A 223 2.30 10.34 1.11
C PRO A 223 3.35 9.22 1.06
N PHE A 224 2.92 7.99 0.80
CA PHE A 224 3.78 6.82 0.63
C PHE A 224 3.31 5.94 -0.53
N SER A 225 4.24 5.22 -1.15
CA SER A 225 3.92 4.27 -2.20
C SER A 225 3.36 2.97 -1.60
N ILE A 226 2.38 2.39 -2.27
CA ILE A 226 1.87 1.05 -1.96
C ILE A 226 2.14 0.06 -3.11
N GLY A 227 3.09 0.42 -3.99
CA GLY A 227 3.54 -0.35 -5.17
C GLY A 227 3.11 0.23 -6.49
#